data_AF-A0A6P1CY72-F1
#
_entry.id   AF-A0A6P1CY72-F1
#
_cell.length_a   1.000
_cell.length_b   1.000
_cell.length_c   1.000
_cell.angle_alpha   90.00
_cell.angle_beta   90.00
_cell.angle_gamma   90.00
#
_symmetry.space_group_name_H-M   'P 1'
#
loop_
_entity.id
_entity.type
_entity.pdbx_description
1 polymer ?
#
loop_
_entity_poly.entity_id
_entity_poly.type
_entity_poly.pdbx_seq_one_letter_code
_entity_poly.pdbx_strand_id
1 'polypeptide(L)'
;MKPALRQRIPALTAIAAVVVIPVACIGCGAPDQGDTGPGTTVSPVAVAPTGLRWASYQGVELPFADQGPARTDGPIVGGFEHSPAGAALAAIHATVRISVAPDSDWAVIGHQMLAPGPGRDAWALARAQISITTPITDGAPKILGYTLAQYSPDTAAIDIYSLHPDNSLTRNHTQLTWQGGDWRLQLPDTPTTNLVAEVTAPPADLIALTPPR
;
A
#
# COMPACT_ATOMS: atom_id res chain seq x y z
N MET A 1 -31.28 49.69 -25.62
CA MET A 1 -29.82 49.98 -25.45
C MET A 1 -29.07 49.13 -26.48
N LYS A 2 -28.21 49.77 -27.28
CA LYS A 2 -27.54 49.21 -28.48
C LYS A 2 -26.47 48.16 -28.14
N PRO A 3 -26.27 47.13 -28.97
CA PRO A 3 -25.17 46.17 -28.87
C PRO A 3 -23.96 46.56 -29.75
N ALA A 4 -22.89 45.78 -29.56
CA ALA A 4 -21.72 45.57 -30.44
C ALA A 4 -20.51 46.51 -30.31
N LEU A 5 -19.36 45.91 -29.99
CA LEU A 5 -18.16 46.10 -30.81
C LEU A 5 -17.33 44.81 -30.87
N ARG A 6 -17.31 44.21 -32.06
CA ARG A 6 -16.31 43.24 -32.50
C ARG A 6 -14.98 43.97 -32.65
N GLN A 7 -13.87 43.37 -32.19
CA GLN A 7 -12.58 43.56 -32.85
C GLN A 7 -11.85 42.22 -33.01
N ARG A 8 -11.69 41.85 -34.27
CA ARG A 8 -10.72 40.88 -34.80
C ARG A 8 -9.40 41.62 -35.09
N ILE A 9 -8.38 40.87 -35.53
CA ILE A 9 -7.21 41.23 -36.39
C ILE A 9 -5.86 41.11 -35.61
N PRO A 10 -4.75 40.61 -36.20
CA PRO A 10 -4.55 39.57 -37.22
C PRO A 10 -3.42 38.56 -36.87
N ALA A 11 -3.28 37.54 -37.71
CA ALA A 11 -2.09 36.70 -37.82
C ALA A 11 -0.90 37.47 -38.43
N LEU A 12 0.34 37.12 -38.04
CA LEU A 12 1.52 37.38 -38.85
C LEU A 12 2.50 36.20 -38.76
N THR A 13 2.60 35.57 -39.92
CA THR A 13 3.54 34.56 -40.39
C THR A 13 4.98 35.05 -40.36
N ALA A 14 5.91 34.15 -40.00
CA ALA A 14 7.27 34.18 -40.54
C ALA A 14 7.79 32.75 -40.70
N ILE A 15 7.99 32.39 -41.97
CA ILE A 15 8.56 31.16 -42.49
C ILE A 15 10.09 31.29 -42.47
N ALA A 16 10.81 30.26 -42.03
CA ALA A 16 12.18 30.02 -42.48
C ALA A 16 12.42 28.52 -42.58
N ALA A 17 12.42 28.04 -43.82
CA ALA A 17 12.77 26.70 -44.21
C ALA A 17 14.30 26.53 -44.22
N VAL A 18 14.81 25.41 -43.70
CA VAL A 18 16.07 24.82 -44.14
C VAL A 18 15.85 23.34 -44.37
N VAL A 19 16.00 22.97 -45.64
CA VAL A 19 16.05 21.62 -46.21
C VAL A 19 17.53 21.22 -46.33
N VAL A 20 17.90 19.97 -46.04
CA VAL A 20 18.85 19.07 -46.77
C VAL A 20 18.80 17.68 -46.06
N ILE A 21 18.04 16.70 -46.58
CA ILE A 21 18.41 15.51 -47.42
C ILE A 21 19.01 14.32 -46.63
N PRO A 22 18.59 13.06 -46.90
CA PRO A 22 18.59 11.96 -45.94
C PRO A 22 19.83 11.06 -46.06
N VAL A 23 20.23 10.44 -44.95
CA VAL A 23 21.07 9.25 -44.95
C VAL A 23 20.19 8.06 -44.57
N ALA A 24 19.91 7.22 -45.56
CA ALA A 24 19.31 5.91 -45.34
C ALA A 24 20.43 4.91 -45.02
N CYS A 25 20.43 4.38 -43.80
CA CYS A 25 21.06 3.10 -43.51
C CYS A 25 19.95 2.08 -43.31
N ILE A 26 19.88 1.10 -44.20
CA ILE A 26 19.06 -0.10 -44.08
C ILE A 26 19.62 -0.92 -42.91
N GLY A 27 18.86 -1.00 -41.82
CA GLY A 27 19.11 -1.93 -40.73
C GLY A 27 17.92 -2.86 -40.59
N CYS A 28 18.07 -4.12 -41.01
CA CYS A 28 17.13 -5.18 -40.66
C CYS A 28 17.27 -5.49 -39.16
N GLY A 29 16.20 -5.31 -38.41
CA GLY A 29 16.04 -5.83 -37.06
C GLY A 29 14.55 -6.10 -36.85
N ALA A 30 14.19 -7.36 -36.66
CA ALA A 30 12.82 -7.80 -36.38
C ALA A 30 12.27 -7.10 -35.12
N PRO A 31 10.93 -6.99 -34.94
CA PRO A 31 10.38 -6.61 -33.66
C PRO A 31 10.64 -7.76 -32.68
N ASP A 32 11.64 -7.58 -31.82
CA ASP A 32 11.77 -8.41 -30.61
C ASP A 32 10.51 -8.19 -29.79
N GLN A 33 9.72 -9.26 -29.75
CA GLN A 33 8.64 -9.47 -28.84
C GLN A 33 9.23 -9.30 -27.44
N GLY A 34 8.94 -8.15 -26.82
CA GLY A 34 9.44 -7.77 -25.51
C GLY A 34 9.21 -8.91 -24.54
N ASP A 35 10.30 -9.60 -24.25
CA ASP A 35 10.42 -10.76 -23.41
C ASP A 35 9.82 -10.43 -22.04
N THR A 36 8.81 -11.19 -21.66
CA THR A 36 8.19 -11.10 -20.34
C THR A 36 9.21 -11.67 -19.38
N GLY A 37 10.06 -10.80 -18.82
CA GLY A 37 11.05 -11.21 -17.83
C GLY A 37 10.38 -12.07 -16.75
N PRO A 38 10.98 -13.21 -16.36
CA PRO A 38 10.34 -14.14 -15.45
C PRO A 38 10.09 -13.44 -14.12
N GLY A 39 8.82 -13.10 -13.87
CA GLY A 39 8.35 -12.77 -12.54
C GLY A 39 8.78 -13.92 -11.64
N THR A 40 9.58 -13.61 -10.62
CA THR A 40 10.07 -14.63 -9.69
C THR A 40 8.85 -15.28 -9.06
N THR A 41 8.55 -16.51 -9.46
CA THR A 41 7.43 -17.28 -8.92
C THR A 41 7.75 -17.59 -7.46
N VAL A 42 7.32 -16.72 -6.55
CA VAL A 42 7.47 -16.94 -5.12
C VAL A 42 6.61 -18.15 -4.75
N SER A 43 7.25 -19.22 -4.28
CA SER A 43 6.54 -20.43 -3.88
C SER A 43 5.74 -20.17 -2.59
N PRO A 44 4.50 -20.70 -2.46
CA PRO A 44 3.62 -20.46 -1.29
C PRO A 44 4.22 -20.82 0.07
N VAL A 45 5.19 -21.75 0.11
CA VAL A 45 5.89 -22.19 1.33
C VAL A 45 6.83 -21.09 1.90
N ALA A 46 7.25 -20.11 1.10
CA ALA A 46 8.16 -19.03 1.52
C ALA A 46 7.44 -17.81 2.12
N VAL A 47 6.13 -17.90 2.34
CA VAL A 47 5.28 -16.72 2.61
C VAL A 47 4.62 -16.76 3.99
N ALA A 48 4.56 -17.91 4.67
CA ALA A 48 3.97 -18.00 6.02
C ALA A 48 4.99 -17.61 7.11
N PRO A 49 4.60 -16.80 8.11
CA PRO A 49 5.49 -16.40 9.18
C PRO A 49 5.66 -17.52 10.22
N THR A 50 6.80 -17.53 10.90
CA THR A 50 7.11 -18.45 12.00
C THR A 50 7.09 -17.73 13.36
N GLY A 51 6.97 -18.49 14.45
CA GLY A 51 7.01 -17.89 15.80
C GLY A 51 5.83 -16.94 16.09
N LEU A 52 4.66 -17.24 15.52
CA LEU A 52 3.47 -16.39 15.62
C LEU A 52 3.03 -16.23 17.09
N ARG A 53 2.93 -14.97 17.52
CA ARG A 53 2.43 -14.53 18.83
C ARG A 53 1.56 -13.29 18.62
N TRP A 54 0.70 -12.99 19.58
CA TRP A 54 -0.27 -11.89 19.45
C TRP A 54 -0.09 -10.88 20.57
N ALA A 55 -0.27 -9.60 20.23
CA ALA A 55 -0.33 -8.54 21.20
C ALA A 55 -1.34 -7.47 20.76
N SER A 56 -2.02 -6.90 21.75
CA SER A 56 -3.03 -5.87 21.52
C SER A 56 -2.40 -4.51 21.19
N TYR A 57 -2.98 -3.81 20.22
CA TYR A 57 -2.75 -2.40 19.97
C TYR A 57 -4.10 -1.69 19.85
N GLN A 58 -4.40 -0.80 20.80
CA GLN A 58 -5.65 -0.03 20.83
C GLN A 58 -6.91 -0.90 20.72
N GLY A 59 -6.87 -2.11 21.27
CA GLY A 59 -7.98 -3.07 21.27
C GLY A 59 -8.00 -4.05 20.08
N VAL A 60 -7.12 -3.87 19.10
CA VAL A 60 -6.98 -4.80 17.97
C VAL A 60 -5.80 -5.73 18.21
N GLU A 61 -6.04 -7.03 18.12
CA GLU A 61 -4.98 -8.04 18.23
C GLU A 61 -4.12 -8.06 16.95
N LEU A 62 -2.81 -7.92 17.11
CA LEU A 62 -1.86 -7.88 16.00
C LEU A 62 -0.85 -9.04 16.06
N PRO A 63 -0.51 -9.63 14.90
CA PRO A 63 0.46 -10.71 14.81
C PRO A 63 1.88 -10.19 14.95
N PHE A 64 2.69 -10.88 15.75
CA PHE A 64 4.14 -10.75 15.81
C PHE A 64 4.74 -12.11 15.43
N ALA A 65 5.85 -12.10 14.70
CA ALA A 65 6.51 -13.30 14.22
C ALA A 65 8.04 -13.15 14.33
N ASP A 66 8.77 -14.16 13.86
CA ASP A 66 10.23 -14.08 13.72
C ASP A 66 10.62 -13.07 12.63
N GLN A 67 9.80 -12.96 11.58
CA GLN A 67 9.97 -12.00 10.47
C GLN A 67 9.53 -10.57 10.83
N GLY A 68 9.16 -10.34 12.09
CA GLY A 68 8.90 -9.01 12.64
C GLY A 68 7.51 -8.80 13.26
N PRO A 69 7.28 -7.62 13.84
CA PRO A 69 8.29 -6.57 14.03
C PRO A 69 9.34 -6.95 15.07
N ALA A 70 10.61 -6.62 14.80
CA ALA A 70 11.73 -6.84 15.72
C ALA A 70 11.95 -5.66 16.69
N ARG A 71 11.40 -4.49 16.37
CA ARG A 71 11.47 -3.27 17.19
C ARG A 71 10.06 -2.76 17.49
N THR A 72 9.82 -2.41 18.75
CA THR A 72 8.64 -1.68 19.21
C THR A 72 9.10 -0.48 20.02
N ASP A 73 8.71 0.71 19.60
CA ASP A 73 8.98 1.98 20.28
C ASP A 73 7.67 2.77 20.41
N GLY A 74 7.02 2.60 21.57
CA GLY A 74 5.68 3.11 21.81
C GLY A 74 4.68 2.70 20.72
N PRO A 75 4.05 3.65 20.00
CA PRO A 75 3.08 3.35 18.94
C PRO A 75 3.72 2.87 17.63
N ILE A 76 5.05 2.92 17.51
CA ILE A 76 5.78 2.57 16.30
C ILE A 76 6.30 1.14 16.40
N VAL A 77 6.18 0.41 15.31
CA VAL A 77 6.84 -0.90 15.13
C VAL A 77 7.62 -0.90 13.83
N GLY A 78 8.70 -1.68 13.81
CA GLY A 78 9.55 -1.84 12.64
C GLY A 78 10.55 -2.97 12.82
N GLY A 79 11.56 -2.99 11.97
CA GLY A 79 12.48 -4.12 11.83
C GLY A 79 11.74 -5.34 11.28
N PHE A 80 10.93 -5.13 10.25
CA PHE A 80 10.36 -6.24 9.50
C PHE A 80 11.44 -6.82 8.58
N GLU A 81 11.46 -8.15 8.47
CA GLU A 81 12.41 -8.82 7.60
C GLU A 81 12.17 -8.40 6.14
N HIS A 82 13.25 -8.31 5.37
CA HIS A 82 13.20 -8.02 3.94
C HIS A 82 12.75 -9.25 3.12
N SER A 83 11.56 -9.76 3.45
CA SER A 83 10.98 -10.99 2.90
C SER A 83 9.46 -10.85 2.71
N PRO A 84 8.81 -11.77 1.96
CA PRO A 84 7.36 -11.70 1.74
C PRO A 84 6.54 -11.74 3.04
N ALA A 85 6.94 -12.58 4.01
CA ALA A 85 6.28 -12.65 5.31
C ALA A 85 6.49 -11.36 6.13
N GLY A 86 7.70 -10.79 6.11
CA GLY A 86 7.98 -9.50 6.74
C GLY A 86 7.15 -8.36 6.15
N ALA A 87 7.00 -8.32 4.82
CA ALA A 87 6.15 -7.35 4.11
C ALA A 87 4.67 -7.48 4.53
N ALA A 88 4.15 -8.70 4.64
CA ALA A 88 2.78 -8.92 5.05
C ALA A 88 2.51 -8.50 6.50
N LEU A 89 3.43 -8.81 7.42
CA LEU A 89 3.34 -8.37 8.81
C LEU A 89 3.42 -6.84 8.91
N ALA A 90 4.30 -6.21 8.14
CA ALA A 90 4.37 -4.75 8.04
C ALA A 90 3.05 -4.15 7.54
N ALA A 91 2.43 -4.77 6.53
CA ALA A 91 1.16 -4.33 5.98
C ALA A 91 0.05 -4.34 7.03
N ILE A 92 -0.05 -5.44 7.79
CA ILE A 92 -1.05 -5.60 8.85
C ILE A 92 -0.84 -4.56 9.96
N HIS A 93 0.40 -4.43 10.46
CA HIS A 93 0.70 -3.46 11.53
C HIS A 93 0.46 -2.03 11.07
N ALA A 94 0.95 -1.62 9.90
CA ALA A 94 0.78 -0.26 9.40
C ALA A 94 -0.70 0.06 9.20
N THR A 95 -1.45 -0.84 8.54
CA THR A 95 -2.88 -0.65 8.25
C THR A 95 -3.72 -0.47 9.51
N VAL A 96 -3.54 -1.34 10.51
CA VAL A 96 -4.29 -1.23 11.76
C VAL A 96 -3.85 0.02 12.51
N ARG A 97 -2.53 0.26 12.65
CA ARG A 97 -2.03 1.39 13.42
C ARG A 97 -2.48 2.73 12.84
N ILE A 98 -2.50 2.91 11.52
CA ILE A 98 -2.99 4.16 10.90
C ILE A 98 -4.50 4.35 11.07
N SER A 99 -5.24 3.26 11.25
CA SER A 99 -6.71 3.27 11.38
C SER A 99 -7.15 3.62 12.79
N VAL A 100 -6.47 3.09 13.81
CA VAL A 100 -6.88 3.21 15.22
C VAL A 100 -5.92 4.02 16.09
N ALA A 101 -4.91 4.68 15.49
CA ALA A 101 -3.98 5.55 16.22
C ALA A 101 -4.73 6.60 17.05
N PRO A 102 -4.39 6.83 18.32
CA PRO A 102 -4.94 7.93 19.10
C PRO A 102 -4.39 9.28 18.62
N ASP A 103 -5.01 10.36 19.09
CA ASP A 103 -4.69 11.75 18.72
C ASP A 103 -3.22 12.12 18.98
N SER A 104 -2.60 11.50 19.98
CA SER A 104 -1.17 11.72 20.32
C SER A 104 -0.20 11.06 19.35
N ASP A 105 -0.61 10.00 18.65
CA ASP A 105 0.32 9.05 18.02
C ASP A 105 0.22 9.02 16.50
N TRP A 106 -0.93 9.43 15.93
CA TRP A 106 -1.16 9.26 14.49
C TRP A 106 -0.09 9.94 13.63
N ALA A 107 0.39 11.12 14.04
CA ALA A 107 1.38 11.87 13.27
C ALA A 107 2.72 11.12 13.19
N VAL A 108 3.19 10.55 14.30
CA VAL A 108 4.45 9.79 14.32
C VAL A 108 4.30 8.45 13.61
N ILE A 109 3.15 7.78 13.72
CA ILE A 109 2.84 6.55 12.97
C ILE A 109 2.89 6.83 11.47
N GLY A 110 2.20 7.87 11.01
CA GLY A 110 2.21 8.26 9.61
C GLY A 110 3.60 8.59 9.10
N HIS A 111 4.43 9.23 9.93
CA HIS A 111 5.79 9.58 9.55
C HIS A 111 6.71 8.36 9.37
N GLN A 112 6.61 7.39 10.27
CA GLN A 112 7.53 6.25 10.34
C GLN A 112 7.06 5.05 9.51
N MET A 113 5.75 4.80 9.43
CA MET A 113 5.19 3.57 8.86
C MET A 113 4.62 3.74 7.45
N LEU A 114 4.34 4.99 7.03
CA LEU A 114 3.86 5.26 5.67
C LEU A 114 5.01 5.72 4.77
N ALA A 115 4.95 5.30 3.51
CA ALA A 115 5.82 5.80 2.46
C ALA A 115 5.57 7.31 2.27
N PRO A 116 6.62 8.13 2.06
CA PRO A 116 6.43 9.53 1.70
C PRO A 116 5.77 9.64 0.32
N GLY A 117 4.84 10.58 0.18
CA GLY A 117 4.17 10.84 -1.10
C GLY A 117 2.78 11.45 -0.93
N PRO A 118 2.14 11.83 -2.05
CA PRO A 118 0.83 12.48 -2.04
C PRO A 118 -0.25 11.72 -1.26
N GLY A 119 -0.28 10.37 -1.37
CA GLY A 119 -1.22 9.55 -0.60
C GLY A 119 -1.09 9.69 0.92
N ARG A 120 0.15 9.78 1.43
CA ARG A 120 0.41 10.02 2.86
C ARG A 120 0.00 11.42 3.29
N ASP A 121 0.25 12.42 2.46
CA ASP A 121 -0.13 13.81 2.76
C ASP A 121 -1.65 13.97 2.78
N ALA A 122 -2.35 13.37 1.82
CA ALA A 122 -3.81 13.33 1.78
C ALA A 122 -4.39 12.59 3.00
N TRP A 123 -3.80 11.46 3.38
CA TRP A 123 -4.17 10.75 4.61
C TRP A 123 -3.97 11.62 5.85
N ALA A 124 -2.86 12.34 5.97
CA ALA A 124 -2.60 13.19 7.14
C ALA A 124 -3.64 14.32 7.26
N LEU A 125 -4.01 14.95 6.13
CA LEU A 125 -5.05 15.97 6.10
C LEU A 125 -6.42 15.43 6.53
N ALA A 126 -6.80 14.24 6.03
CA ALA A 126 -8.05 13.59 6.42
C ALA A 126 -8.03 13.13 7.89
N ARG A 127 -6.93 12.51 8.32
CA ARG A 127 -6.77 11.95 9.68
C ARG A 127 -6.79 13.04 10.74
N ALA A 128 -6.28 14.24 10.45
CA ALA A 128 -6.32 15.39 11.36
C ALA A 128 -7.74 15.88 11.70
N GLN A 129 -8.75 15.46 10.93
CA GLN A 129 -10.16 15.80 11.18
C GLN A 129 -10.89 14.78 12.06
N ILE A 130 -10.22 13.68 12.44
CA ILE A 130 -10.78 12.58 13.22
C ILE A 130 -10.14 12.59 14.61
N SER A 131 -10.93 12.51 15.67
CA SER A 131 -10.43 12.37 17.04
C SER A 131 -10.65 10.95 17.55
N ILE A 132 -9.58 10.31 18.04
CA ILE A 132 -9.59 9.01 18.72
C ILE A 132 -8.85 9.19 20.04
N THR A 133 -9.58 9.04 21.14
CA THR A 133 -9.04 9.25 22.50
C THR A 133 -9.11 7.99 23.37
N THR A 134 -9.87 6.98 22.94
CA THR A 134 -10.06 5.74 23.69
C THR A 134 -9.80 4.52 22.81
N PRO A 135 -9.15 3.45 23.35
CA PRO A 135 -9.03 2.18 22.66
C PRO A 135 -10.38 1.55 22.33
N ILE A 136 -10.38 0.60 21.39
CA ILE A 136 -11.54 -0.26 21.14
C ILE A 136 -11.67 -1.25 22.31
N THR A 137 -12.81 -1.22 23.01
CA THR A 137 -13.05 -2.12 24.16
C THR A 137 -13.92 -3.32 23.81
N ASP A 138 -14.70 -3.23 22.74
CA ASP A 138 -15.54 -4.29 22.22
C ASP A 138 -15.66 -4.14 20.70
N GLY A 139 -15.91 -5.25 20.00
CA GLY A 139 -16.15 -5.24 18.57
C GLY A 139 -14.92 -4.92 17.70
N ALA A 140 -13.70 -5.22 18.16
CA ALA A 140 -12.54 -5.10 17.31
C ALA A 140 -12.57 -6.15 16.18
N PRO A 141 -12.20 -5.78 14.93
CA PRO A 141 -12.07 -6.75 13.86
C PRO A 141 -10.92 -7.72 14.17
N LYS A 142 -11.08 -8.98 13.73
CA LYS A 142 -10.07 -10.03 13.86
C LYS A 142 -9.33 -10.18 12.54
N ILE A 143 -8.01 -10.05 12.56
CA ILE A 143 -7.17 -10.36 11.41
C ILE A 143 -7.15 -11.89 11.22
N LEU A 144 -7.56 -12.36 10.05
CA LEU A 144 -7.58 -13.79 9.73
C LEU A 144 -6.28 -14.25 9.07
N GLY A 145 -5.66 -13.37 8.28
CA GLY A 145 -4.50 -13.71 7.48
C GLY A 145 -4.35 -12.80 6.27
N TYR A 146 -3.58 -13.24 5.29
CA TYR A 146 -3.34 -12.49 4.07
C TYR A 146 -3.07 -13.39 2.87
N THR A 147 -3.14 -12.81 1.67
CA THR A 147 -2.54 -13.36 0.46
C THR A 147 -1.48 -12.40 -0.09
N LEU A 148 -0.52 -12.97 -0.82
CA LEU A 148 0.56 -12.22 -1.48
C LEU A 148 0.19 -12.02 -2.96
N ALA A 149 -0.30 -10.83 -3.30
CA ALA A 149 -0.68 -10.52 -4.68
C ALA A 149 0.55 -10.28 -5.57
N GLN A 150 1.58 -9.61 -5.04
CA GLN A 150 2.84 -9.35 -5.74
C GLN A 150 3.98 -9.20 -4.76
N TYR A 151 5.19 -9.59 -5.18
CA TYR A 151 6.41 -9.34 -4.42
C TYR A 151 7.61 -9.07 -5.33
N SER A 152 8.42 -8.11 -4.92
CA SER A 152 9.80 -7.89 -5.33
C SER A 152 10.60 -7.48 -4.09
N PRO A 153 11.94 -7.42 -4.15
CA PRO A 153 12.71 -6.84 -3.06
C PRO A 153 12.25 -5.43 -2.71
N ASP A 154 11.90 -4.57 -3.67
CA ASP A 154 11.62 -3.17 -3.36
C ASP A 154 10.14 -2.86 -3.09
N THR A 155 9.23 -3.77 -3.47
CA THR A 155 7.78 -3.56 -3.38
C THR A 155 7.02 -4.85 -3.07
N ALA A 156 5.88 -4.72 -2.39
CA ALA A 156 4.96 -5.83 -2.17
C ALA A 156 3.50 -5.38 -2.29
N ALA A 157 2.62 -6.28 -2.70
CA ALA A 157 1.18 -6.08 -2.65
C ALA A 157 0.55 -7.21 -1.82
N ILE A 158 -0.17 -6.84 -0.76
CA ILE A 158 -0.73 -7.74 0.24
C ILE A 158 -2.23 -7.49 0.36
N ASP A 159 -3.02 -8.54 0.26
CA ASP A 159 -4.44 -8.51 0.58
C ASP A 159 -4.64 -9.04 2.01
N ILE A 160 -5.10 -8.18 2.92
CA ILE A 160 -5.34 -8.52 4.33
C ILE A 160 -6.81 -8.89 4.51
N TYR A 161 -7.08 -10.02 5.14
CA TYR A 161 -8.43 -10.49 5.40
C TYR A 161 -8.81 -10.33 6.86
N SER A 162 -9.95 -9.69 7.13
CA SER A 162 -10.46 -9.43 8.48
C SER A 162 -11.91 -9.87 8.64
N LEU A 163 -12.22 -10.43 9.81
CA LEU A 163 -13.59 -10.74 10.27
C LEU A 163 -14.06 -9.65 11.23
N HIS A 164 -15.22 -9.07 10.95
CA HIS A 164 -15.85 -8.05 11.77
C HIS A 164 -16.85 -8.64 12.77
N PRO A 165 -17.28 -7.89 13.81
CA PRO A 165 -18.20 -8.39 14.83
C PRO A 165 -19.58 -8.79 14.30
N ASP A 166 -20.01 -8.21 13.19
CA ASP A 166 -21.26 -8.55 12.49
C ASP A 166 -21.12 -9.79 11.59
N ASN A 167 -19.98 -10.46 11.64
CA ASN A 167 -19.57 -11.58 10.79
C ASN A 167 -19.33 -11.22 9.30
N SER A 168 -19.29 -9.94 8.94
CA SER A 168 -18.83 -9.53 7.62
C SER A 168 -17.32 -9.78 7.47
N LEU A 169 -16.92 -10.16 6.26
CA LEU A 169 -15.52 -10.35 5.90
C LEU A 169 -15.07 -9.26 4.96
N THR A 170 -13.88 -8.74 5.20
CA THR A 170 -13.29 -7.71 4.33
C THR A 170 -11.91 -8.12 3.86
N ARG A 171 -11.60 -7.75 2.62
CA ARG A 171 -10.26 -7.75 2.05
C ARG A 171 -9.78 -6.31 1.93
N ASN A 172 -8.64 -6.00 2.54
CA ASN A 172 -7.94 -4.74 2.37
C ASN A 172 -6.69 -4.93 1.50
N HIS A 173 -6.70 -4.37 0.29
CA HIS A 173 -5.57 -4.39 -0.62
C HIS A 173 -4.57 -3.30 -0.24
N THR A 174 -3.31 -3.69 -0.06
CA THR A 174 -2.24 -2.78 0.38
C THR A 174 -1.02 -2.90 -0.52
N GLN A 175 -0.30 -1.80 -0.69
CA GLN A 175 1.00 -1.76 -1.36
C GLN A 175 2.05 -1.31 -0.37
N LEU A 176 3.24 -1.89 -0.44
CA LEU A 176 4.39 -1.55 0.39
C LEU A 176 5.60 -1.26 -0.48
N THR A 177 6.48 -0.42 0.04
CA THR A 177 7.80 -0.17 -0.51
C THR A 177 8.88 -0.37 0.55
N TRP A 178 10.00 -0.97 0.17
CA TRP A 178 11.17 -1.09 1.03
C TRP A 178 11.94 0.23 1.01
N GLN A 179 11.97 0.95 2.13
CA GLN A 179 12.64 2.25 2.20
C GLN A 179 13.19 2.54 3.59
N GLY A 180 14.48 2.90 3.64
CA GLY A 180 15.14 3.23 4.89
C GLY A 180 15.38 2.01 5.79
N GLY A 181 15.52 0.83 5.20
CA GLY A 181 15.79 -0.43 5.90
C GLY A 181 14.55 -1.07 6.53
N ASP A 182 13.35 -0.71 6.07
CA ASP A 182 12.10 -1.30 6.53
C ASP A 182 11.01 -1.23 5.46
N TRP A 183 9.92 -1.99 5.65
CA TRP A 183 8.73 -1.92 4.82
C TRP A 183 7.83 -0.74 5.22
N ARG A 184 7.44 0.09 4.26
CA ARG A 184 6.52 1.21 4.45
C ARG A 184 5.25 1.01 3.65
N LEU A 185 4.10 1.24 4.28
CA LEU A 185 2.80 1.18 3.61
C LEU A 185 2.66 2.37 2.65
N GLN A 186 2.48 2.09 1.37
CA GLN A 186 2.23 3.07 0.32
C GLN A 186 0.72 3.26 0.15
N LEU A 187 0.24 4.45 0.51
CA LEU A 187 -1.15 4.83 0.27
C LEU A 187 -1.31 5.31 -1.18
N PRO A 188 -2.45 5.03 -1.84
CA PRO A 188 -2.72 5.53 -3.18
C PRO A 188 -2.68 7.04 -3.23
N ASP A 189 -2.11 7.59 -4.32
CA ASP A 189 -2.12 9.03 -4.57
C ASP A 189 -3.54 9.58 -4.80
N THR A 190 -4.44 8.72 -5.29
CA THR A 190 -5.84 9.06 -5.54
C THR A 190 -6.75 8.48 -4.46
N PRO A 191 -7.46 9.30 -3.67
CA PRO A 191 -8.33 8.84 -2.58
C PRO A 191 -9.52 7.97 -3.03
N THR A 192 -9.83 7.93 -4.33
CA THR A 192 -10.97 7.18 -4.88
C THR A 192 -10.66 5.70 -5.12
N THR A 193 -9.41 5.27 -4.95
CA THR A 193 -9.05 3.86 -5.07
C THR A 193 -9.68 3.08 -3.91
N ASN A 194 -10.61 2.18 -4.22
CA ASN A 194 -11.23 1.36 -3.19
C ASN A 194 -10.27 0.24 -2.75
N LEU A 195 -9.65 0.42 -1.58
CA LEU A 195 -8.73 -0.56 -1.01
C LEU A 195 -9.46 -1.67 -0.25
N VAL A 196 -10.67 -1.40 0.25
CA VAL A 196 -11.42 -2.34 1.08
C VAL A 196 -12.64 -2.85 0.33
N ALA A 197 -12.76 -4.17 0.22
CA ALA A 197 -13.91 -4.83 -0.37
C ALA A 197 -14.49 -5.84 0.62
N GLU A 198 -15.82 -5.90 0.71
CA GLU A 198 -16.49 -7.02 1.36
C GLU A 198 -16.30 -8.29 0.51
N VAL A 199 -16.10 -9.43 1.17
CA VAL A 199 -15.97 -10.74 0.54
C VAL A 199 -16.89 -11.74 1.25
N THR A 200 -17.32 -12.79 0.54
CA THR A 200 -18.23 -13.79 1.12
C THR A 200 -17.51 -14.92 1.86
N ALA A 201 -16.24 -15.16 1.54
CA ALA A 201 -15.38 -16.14 2.20
C ALA A 201 -13.90 -15.76 2.04
N PRO A 202 -13.01 -16.21 2.95
CA PRO A 202 -11.57 -16.11 2.71
C PRO A 202 -11.16 -16.97 1.51
N PRO A 203 -10.12 -16.57 0.76
CA PRO A 203 -9.67 -17.30 -0.41
C PRO A 203 -8.98 -18.61 0.00
N ALA A 204 -8.92 -19.58 -0.92
CA ALA A 204 -8.38 -20.91 -0.62
C ALA A 204 -6.87 -20.92 -0.36
N ASP A 205 -6.15 -19.92 -0.89
CA ASP A 205 -4.71 -19.71 -0.72
C ASP A 205 -4.38 -18.76 0.44
N LEU A 206 -5.35 -18.47 1.32
CA LEU A 206 -5.11 -17.63 2.49
C LEU A 206 -4.00 -18.23 3.38
N ILE A 207 -3.00 -17.40 3.67
CA ILE A 207 -2.02 -17.68 4.71
C ILE A 207 -2.67 -17.30 6.04
N ALA A 208 -3.24 -18.31 6.71
CA ALA A 208 -3.97 -18.12 7.95
C ALA A 208 -3.02 -17.76 9.11
N LEU A 209 -3.33 -16.67 9.80
CA LEU A 209 -2.69 -16.28 11.04
C LEU A 209 -3.54 -16.77 12.20
N THR A 210 -3.34 -18.04 12.57
CA THR A 210 -4.13 -18.65 13.65
C THR A 210 -3.50 -18.33 15.00
N PRO A 211 -4.22 -17.74 15.96
CA PRO A 211 -3.71 -17.58 17.32
C PRO A 211 -3.34 -18.93 17.94
N PRO A 212 -2.26 -19.01 18.73
CA PRO A 212 -1.95 -20.22 19.49
C PRO A 212 -3.12 -20.55 20.44
N ARG A 213 -3.46 -21.83 20.54
CA ARG A 213 -4.49 -22.36 21.45
C ARG A 213 -4.01 -22.39 22.90
#